data_AF-A0A2G6IPR1-F1
#
_entry.id   AF-A0A2G6IPR1-F1
#
_cell.length_a   1.000
_cell.length_b   1.000
_cell.length_c   1.000
_cell.angle_alpha   90.00
_cell.angle_beta   90.00
_cell.angle_gamma   90.00
#
_symmetry.space_group_name_H-M   'P 1'
#
loop_
_entity.id
_entity.type
_entity.pdbx_description
1 polymer ?
#
loop_
_entity_poly.entity_id
_entity_poly.type
_entity_poly.pdbx_seq_one_letter_code
_entity_poly.pdbx_strand_id
1 'polypeptide(L)' 'MAFPQLDHAISPAARQADYPKLVPMDQITTVAAQSRIEPGAFVSLQTRVSRLKVRAAALRRPVLDHATRARLRAAMARRN' A
#
# COMPACT_ATOMS: atom_id res chain seq x y z
N MET A 1 -33.08 5.77 22.31
CA MET A 1 -31.93 6.16 21.47
C MET A 1 -31.55 7.58 21.87
N ALA A 2 -30.35 7.78 22.42
CA ALA A 2 -29.87 9.11 22.80
C ALA A 2 -29.01 9.67 21.67
N PHE A 3 -29.43 10.79 21.07
CA PHE A 3 -28.56 11.55 20.17
C PHE A 3 -27.62 12.41 21.01
N PRO A 4 -26.34 12.52 20.64
CA PRO A 4 -25.43 13.44 21.32
C PRO A 4 -25.92 14.89 21.14
N GLN A 5 -25.96 15.65 22.24
CA GLN A 5 -26.25 17.08 22.21
C GLN A 5 -25.07 17.83 21.58
N LEU A 6 -25.19 18.09 20.28
CA LEU A 6 -24.20 18.83 19.47
C LEU A 6 -24.07 20.30 19.89
N ASP A 7 -25.05 20.85 20.61
CA ASP A 7 -25.07 22.26 21.04
C ASP A 7 -23.92 22.62 22.01
N HIS A 8 -23.40 21.63 22.74
CA HIS A 8 -22.22 21.82 23.60
C HIS A 8 -20.89 21.72 22.86
N ALA A 9 -20.88 21.20 21.63
CA ALA A 9 -19.67 21.12 20.80
C ALA A 9 -19.30 22.48 20.19
N ILE A 10 -20.22 23.46 20.21
CA ILE A 10 -20.01 24.79 19.65
C ILE A 10 -19.59 25.76 20.76
N SER A 11 -18.34 26.23 20.67
CA SER A 11 -17.81 27.21 21.62
C SER A 11 -18.62 28.51 21.60
N PRO A 12 -18.67 29.27 22.72
CA PRO A 12 -19.33 30.58 22.75
C PRO A 12 -18.78 31.55 21.69
N ALA A 13 -17.47 31.50 21.44
CA ALA A 13 -16.81 32.27 20.39
C ALA A 13 -17.29 31.88 18.98
N ALA A 14 -17.49 30.58 18.71
CA ALA A 14 -17.99 30.11 17.42
C ALA A 14 -19.45 30.50 17.17
N ARG A 15 -20.27 30.67 18.23
CA ARG A 15 -21.65 31.16 18.12
C ARG A 15 -21.74 32.65 17.76
N GLN A 16 -20.73 33.43 18.11
CA GLN A 16 -20.67 34.88 17.86
C GLN A 16 -19.82 35.22 16.64
N ALA A 17 -19.15 34.24 16.04
CA ALA A 17 -18.35 34.44 14.85
C ALA A 17 -19.23 34.65 13.62
N ASP A 18 -18.75 35.48 12.70
CA ASP A 18 -19.37 35.61 11.38
C ASP A 18 -19.40 34.25 10.68
N TYR A 19 -20.50 33.99 9.97
CA TYR A 19 -20.59 32.80 9.14
C TYR A 19 -19.47 32.81 8.09
N PRO A 20 -18.77 31.69 7.88
CA PRO A 20 -17.73 31.62 6.87
C PRO A 20 -18.31 31.92 5.49
N LYS A 21 -17.50 32.57 4.64
CA LYS A 21 -17.87 32.81 3.25
C LYS A 21 -17.97 31.47 2.52
N LEU A 22 -19.10 31.25 1.86
CA LEU A 22 -19.29 30.07 1.02
C LEU A 22 -18.30 30.13 -0.15
N VAL A 23 -17.51 29.07 -0.30
CA VAL A 23 -16.58 28.91 -1.41
C VAL A 23 -17.26 28.10 -2.52
N PRO A 24 -17.23 28.55 -3.79
CA PRO A 24 -17.76 27.79 -4.90
C PRO A 24 -17.14 26.38 -5.02
N MET A 25 -17.97 25.39 -5.30
CA MET A 25 -17.57 23.96 -5.28
C MET A 25 -16.44 23.65 -6.29
N ASP A 26 -16.49 24.30 -7.45
CA ASP A 26 -15.48 24.25 -8.50
C ASP A 26 -14.08 24.67 -8.01
N GLN A 27 -13.98 25.65 -7.11
CA GLN A 27 -12.70 26.06 -6.53
C GLN A 27 -12.10 24.98 -5.61
N ILE A 28 -12.96 24.19 -4.95
CA ILE A 28 -12.56 23.10 -4.06
C ILE A 28 -12.14 21.87 -4.88
N THR A 29 -12.90 21.54 -5.93
CA THR A 29 -12.66 20.34 -6.74
C THR A 29 -11.50 20.49 -7.72
N THR A 30 -11.17 21.71 -8.16
CA THR A 30 -10.05 21.94 -9.08
C THR A 30 -8.69 21.61 -8.45
N VAL A 31 -8.53 21.85 -7.14
CA VAL A 31 -7.30 21.51 -6.39
C VAL A 31 -7.18 20.00 -6.17
N ALA A 32 -8.30 19.30 -6.10
CA ALA A 32 -8.33 17.85 -6.08
C ALA A 32 -8.07 17.32 -7.49
N ALA A 33 -6.80 17.35 -7.93
CA ALA A 33 -6.34 16.46 -8.99
C ALA A 33 -6.60 15.03 -8.51
N GLN A 34 -7.78 14.51 -8.86
CA GLN A 34 -8.21 13.18 -8.48
C GLN A 34 -7.13 12.23 -9.00
N SER A 35 -6.40 11.58 -8.09
CA SER A 35 -5.57 10.43 -8.46
C SER A 35 -6.52 9.36 -8.99
N ARG A 36 -6.72 9.41 -10.30
CA ARG A 36 -7.63 8.53 -11.01
C ARG A 36 -6.84 7.28 -11.34
N ILE A 37 -7.42 6.13 -11.04
CA ILE A 37 -6.83 4.86 -11.46
C ILE A 37 -6.98 4.82 -12.99
N GLU A 38 -5.84 4.97 -13.68
CA GLU A 38 -5.81 4.96 -15.13
C GLU A 38 -6.33 3.62 -15.69
N PRO A 39 -7.03 3.64 -16.85
CA PRO A 39 -7.35 2.42 -17.57
C PRO A 39 -6.09 1.57 -17.78
N GLY A 40 -6.12 0.32 -17.30
CA GLY A 40 -4.97 -0.59 -17.39
C GLY A 40 -4.00 -0.58 -16.20
N ALA A 41 -4.18 0.31 -15.21
CA ALA A 41 -3.39 0.29 -13.98
C ALA A 41 -3.49 -1.06 -13.24
N PHE A 42 -4.68 -1.69 -13.26
CA PHE A 42 -4.89 -3.02 -12.70
C PHE A 42 -4.08 -4.09 -13.42
N VAL A 43 -4.11 -4.10 -14.75
CA VAL A 43 -3.39 -5.08 -15.59
C VAL A 43 -1.87 -4.94 -15.41
N SER A 44 -1.36 -3.71 -15.35
CA SER A 44 0.06 -3.46 -15.12
C SER A 44 0.51 -3.93 -13.73
N LEU A 45 -0.30 -3.68 -12.70
CA LEU A 45 -0.03 -4.15 -11.35
C LEU A 45 -0.06 -5.68 -11.27
N GLN A 46 -1.07 -6.31 -11.88
CA GLN A 46 -1.20 -7.77 -11.88
C GLN A 46 -0.02 -8.45 -12.60
N THR A 47 0.44 -7.87 -13.71
CA THR A 47 1.64 -8.34 -14.41
C THR A 47 2.88 -8.26 -13.53
N ARG A 48 3.07 -7.15 -12.81
CA ARG A 48 4.20 -6.97 -11.88
C ARG A 48 4.15 -7.97 -10.73
N VAL A 49 2.98 -8.21 -10.16
CA VAL A 49 2.77 -9.20 -9.09
C VAL A 49 3.14 -10.60 -9.57
N SER A 50 2.69 -11.01 -10.76
CA SER A 50 3.01 -12.32 -11.33
C SER A 50 4.52 -12.51 -11.53
N ARG A 51 5.20 -11.51 -12.11
CA ARG A 51 6.67 -11.53 -12.27
C ARG A 51 7.39 -11.63 -10.94
N LEU A 52 6.94 -10.89 -9.93
CA LEU A 52 7.54 -10.93 -8.59
C LEU A 52 7.37 -12.30 -7.94
N LYS A 53 6.20 -12.92 -8.06
CA LYS A 53 5.94 -14.27 -7.54
C LYS A 53 6.85 -15.32 -8.18
N VAL A 54 7.03 -15.27 -9.51
CA VAL A 54 7.94 -16.16 -10.24
C VAL A 54 9.38 -15.98 -9.76
N ARG A 55 9.85 -14.73 -9.64
CA ARG A 55 11.20 -14.44 -9.14
C ARG A 55 11.41 -14.92 -7.71
N ALA A 56 10.43 -14.70 -6.83
CA ALA A 56 10.49 -15.18 -5.44
C ALA A 56 10.53 -16.71 -5.37
N ALA A 57 9.77 -17.41 -6.22
CA ALA A 57 9.84 -18.87 -6.31
C ALA A 57 11.23 -19.34 -6.75
N ALA A 58 11.83 -18.69 -7.75
CA ALA A 58 13.19 -19.00 -8.19
C ALA A 58 14.24 -18.77 -7.09
N LEU A 59 14.17 -17.64 -6.38
CA LEU A 59 15.09 -17.31 -5.28
C LEU A 59 14.96 -18.23 -4.06
N ARG A 60 13.78 -18.84 -3.86
CA ARG A 60 13.57 -19.83 -2.80
C ARG A 60 14.17 -21.20 -3.11
N ARG A 61 14.58 -21.45 -4.37
CA ARG A 61 15.14 -22.75 -4.74
C ARG A 61 16.57 -22.86 -4.19
N PRO A 62 16.95 -24.03 -3.64
CA PRO A 62 18.34 -24.30 -3.30
C PRO A 62 19.25 -24.13 -4.53
N VAL A 63 20.34 -23.37 -4.41
CA VAL A 63 21.34 -23.18 -5.48
C VAL A 63 22.01 -24.51 -5.86
N LEU A 64 22.15 -25.40 -4.89
CA LEU A 64 22.67 -26.76 -5.07
C LEU A 64 21.57 -27.74 -4.68
N ASP A 65 21.34 -28.74 -5.52
CA ASP A 65 20.50 -29.87 -5.14
C ASP A 65 21.12 -30.64 -3.96
N HIS A 66 20.30 -31.46 -3.30
CA HIS A 66 20.71 -32.20 -2.11
C HIS A 66 21.87 -33.17 -2.38
N ALA A 67 21.90 -33.82 -3.55
CA ALA A 67 22.93 -34.81 -3.89
C ALA A 67 24.29 -34.13 -4.10
N THR A 68 24.31 -33.02 -4.81
CA THR A 68 25.48 -32.17 -5.06
C THR A 68 26.01 -31.60 -3.74
N ARG A 69 25.12 -31.11 -2.88
CA ARG A 69 25.52 -30.64 -1.53
C ARG A 69 26.10 -31.76 -0.67
N ALA A 70 25.54 -32.97 -0.72
CA ALA A 70 26.06 -34.13 0.01
C ALA A 70 27.45 -34.55 -0.51
N ARG A 71 27.64 -34.58 -1.83
CA ARG A 71 28.95 -34.86 -2.45
C ARG A 71 30.01 -33.85 -2.02
N LEU A 72 29.70 -32.55 -2.04
CA LEU A 72 30.61 -31.50 -1.60
C LEU A 72 30.98 -31.64 -0.12
N ARG A 73 30.00 -31.92 0.75
CA ARG A 73 30.27 -32.20 2.17
C ARG A 73 31.17 -33.41 2.37
N ALA A 74 30.90 -34.51 1.68
CA ALA A 74 31.72 -35.72 1.75
C ALA A 74 33.12 -35.53 1.17
N ALA A 75 33.28 -34.67 0.16
CA ALA A 75 34.60 -34.32 -0.39
C ALA A 75 35.40 -33.47 0.60
N MET A 76 34.77 -32.48 1.25
CA MET A 76 35.42 -31.67 2.29
C MET A 76 35.81 -32.50 3.51
N ALA A 77 34.94 -33.40 3.97
CA ALA A 77 35.22 -34.26 5.12
C ALA A 77 36.37 -35.27 4.90
N ARG A 78 36.69 -35.61 3.65
CA ARG A 78 37.81 -36.50 3.28
C ARG A 78 39.15 -35.78 3.17
N ARG A 79 39.13 -34.45 3.11
CA ARG A 79 40.32 -33.60 2.90
C ARG A 79 40.85 -32.97 4.19
N ASN A 80 40.06 -33.04 5.27
CA ASN A 80 40.48 -32.72 6.64
C ASN A 80 40.89 -34.00 7.36
#